data_AF-A0A957ZF75-F1
#
_entry.id   AF-A0A957ZF75-F1
#
_cell.length_a   1.000
_cell.length_b   1.000
_cell.length_c   1.000
_cell.angle_alpha   90.00
_cell.angle_beta   90.00
_cell.angle_gamma   90.00
#
_symmetry.space_group_name_H-M   'P 1'
#
loop_
_entity.id
_entity.type
_entity.pdbx_description
1 polymer ?
#
loop_
_entity_poly.entity_id
_entity_poly.type
_entity_poly.pdbx_seq_one_letter_code
_entity_poly.pdbx_strand_id
1 'polypeptide(L)'
;MRIFYVESGGSLTMQNLSLMNGQTAGAAVFNEGLLTIVGSTIGNNSGGSAGALENYGALTIDQSTFTDNSASGGKGGALYTSGTVTITRSSFLTNSA
;
A
#
# COMPACT_ATOMS: atom_id res chain seq x y z
N MET A 1 3.10 7.52 11.03
CA MET A 1 3.01 8.67 10.12
C MET A 1 2.57 8.15 8.75
N ARG A 2 1.63 8.82 8.07
CA ARG A 2 1.36 8.55 6.65
C ARG A 2 2.56 9.01 5.84
N ILE A 3 3.09 8.14 4.98
CA ILE A 3 4.30 8.41 4.19
C ILE A 3 3.90 9.16 2.92
N PHE A 4 2.92 8.62 2.18
CA PHE A 4 2.42 9.23 0.95
C PHE A 4 0.91 9.33 0.95
N TYR A 5 0.43 10.41 0.35
CA TYR A 5 -0.95 10.61 -0.02
C TYR A 5 -0.99 11.07 -1.48
N VAL A 6 -1.65 10.30 -2.34
CA VAL A 6 -1.85 10.64 -3.75
C VAL A 6 -3.28 11.15 -3.89
N GLU A 7 -3.43 12.46 -3.98
CA GLU A 7 -4.73 13.12 -4.14
C GLU A 7 -5.39 12.77 -5.46
N SER A 8 -6.71 12.94 -5.54
CA SER A 8 -7.47 12.78 -6.79
C SER A 8 -6.90 13.67 -7.91
N GLY A 9 -6.72 13.10 -9.10
CA GLY A 9 -6.04 13.74 -10.23
C GLY A 9 -4.51 13.79 -10.11
N GLY A 10 -3.94 13.47 -8.95
CA GLY A 10 -2.52 13.32 -8.73
C GLY A 10 -1.98 12.02 -9.32
N SER A 11 -0.69 12.01 -9.63
CA SER A 11 0.02 10.80 -10.05
C SER A 11 1.34 10.66 -9.31
N LEU A 12 1.62 9.44 -8.85
CA LEU A 12 2.87 9.08 -8.21
C LEU A 12 3.37 7.75 -8.75
N THR A 13 4.66 7.70 -9.08
CA THR A 13 5.37 6.45 -9.37
C THR A 13 6.42 6.22 -8.29
N MET A 14 6.35 5.06 -7.63
CA MET A 14 7.33 4.57 -6.68
C MET A 14 8.10 3.43 -7.32
N GLN A 15 9.41 3.61 -7.51
CA GLN A 15 10.24 2.62 -8.18
C GLN A 15 11.49 2.31 -7.36
N ASN A 16 11.73 1.01 -7.11
CA ASN A 16 12.89 0.50 -6.36
C ASN A 16 13.05 1.13 -4.98
N LEU A 17 11.93 1.34 -4.27
CA LEU A 17 11.91 1.95 -2.94
C LEU A 17 11.66 0.91 -1.85
N SER A 18 12.06 1.25 -0.63
CA SER A 18 11.69 0.53 0.59
C SER A 18 10.83 1.44 1.48
N LEU A 19 9.57 1.07 1.68
CA LEU A 19 8.62 1.79 2.53
C LEU A 19 8.36 0.94 3.78
N MET A 20 9.02 1.33 4.87
CA MET A 20 9.08 0.51 6.07
C MET A 20 8.57 1.25 7.30
N ASN A 21 8.02 0.49 8.26
CA ASN A 21 7.74 0.95 9.63
C ASN A 21 6.73 2.11 9.74
N GLY A 22 5.81 2.24 8.76
CA GLY A 22 4.75 3.23 8.79
C GLY A 22 3.62 2.83 9.75
N GLN A 23 3.48 3.58 10.85
CA GLN A 23 2.42 3.37 11.85
C GLN A 23 1.37 4.49 11.84
N THR A 24 0.13 4.20 11.45
CA THR A 24 -0.90 5.24 11.31
C THR A 24 -2.30 4.70 11.58
N ALA A 25 -3.27 5.59 11.85
CA ALA A 25 -4.67 5.20 12.03
C ALA A 25 -5.33 4.72 10.73
N GLY A 26 -4.79 5.09 9.56
CA GLY A 26 -5.15 4.53 8.25
C GLY A 26 -4.05 3.60 7.76
N ALA A 27 -3.66 3.71 6.49
CA ALA A 27 -2.50 3.03 5.93
C ALA A 27 -1.28 3.95 5.71
N ALA A 28 -0.08 3.37 5.61
CA ALA A 28 1.16 4.09 5.33
C ALA A 28 1.13 4.85 3.98
N VAL A 29 0.42 4.31 3.00
CA VAL A 29 0.12 4.94 1.72
C VAL A 29 -1.39 5.03 1.53
N PHE A 30 -1.88 6.20 1.13
CA PHE A 30 -3.29 6.42 0.78
C PHE A 30 -3.37 6.95 -0.65
N ASN A 31 -4.13 6.27 -1.52
CA ASN A 31 -4.24 6.62 -2.93
C ASN A 31 -5.69 6.92 -3.34
N GLU A 32 -5.96 8.13 -3.78
CA GLU A 32 -7.18 8.55 -4.48
C GLU A 32 -6.93 8.93 -5.95
N GLY A 33 -5.67 9.01 -6.37
CA GLY A 33 -5.24 9.31 -7.73
C GLY A 33 -4.71 8.09 -8.48
N LEU A 34 -3.66 8.30 -9.28
CA LEU A 34 -2.96 7.24 -10.04
C LEU A 34 -1.63 6.89 -9.36
N LEU A 35 -1.56 5.70 -8.77
CA LEU A 35 -0.37 5.19 -8.11
C LEU A 35 0.21 3.99 -8.87
N THR A 36 1.51 4.07 -9.18
CA THR A 36 2.28 2.94 -9.72
C THR A 36 3.41 2.57 -8.77
N ILE A 37 3.53 1.30 -8.44
CA ILE A 37 4.57 0.75 -7.57
C ILE A 37 5.32 -0.34 -8.35
N VAL A 38 6.62 -0.17 -8.52
CA VAL A 38 7.47 -1.09 -9.30
C VAL A 38 8.72 -1.45 -8.52
N GLY A 39 9.07 -2.74 -8.47
CA GLY A 39 10.36 -3.18 -7.92
C GLY A 39 10.57 -2.82 -6.44
N SER A 40 9.49 -2.58 -5.69
CA SER A 40 9.57 -1.96 -4.36
C SER A 40 9.23 -2.94 -3.24
N THR A 41 9.73 -2.66 -2.04
CA THR A 41 9.39 -3.40 -0.83
C THR A 41 8.58 -2.52 0.10
N ILE A 42 7.40 -2.98 0.51
CA ILE A 42 6.53 -2.30 1.48
C ILE A 42 6.34 -3.24 2.67
N GLY A 43 6.92 -2.90 3.82
CA GLY A 43 6.86 -3.84 4.95
C GLY A 43 6.93 -3.26 6.34
N ASN A 44 6.58 -4.08 7.32
CA ASN A 44 6.50 -3.67 8.72
C ASN A 44 5.59 -2.44 8.94
N ASN A 45 4.60 -2.21 8.08
CA ASN A 45 3.64 -1.12 8.26
C ASN A 45 2.42 -1.61 9.02
N SER A 46 1.97 -0.84 10.00
CA SER A 46 0.73 -1.10 10.72
C SER A 46 -0.25 0.04 10.52
N GLY A 47 -1.48 -0.36 10.22
CA GLY A 47 -2.56 0.56 9.94
C GLY A 47 -3.87 0.18 10.59
N GLY A 48 -4.83 1.11 10.58
CA GLY A 48 -6.20 0.82 11.03
C GLY A 48 -6.95 0.01 9.98
N SER A 49 -7.27 0.59 8.83
CA SER A 49 -8.04 -0.15 7.82
C SER A 49 -7.18 -1.12 7.01
N ALA A 50 -5.99 -0.71 6.56
CA ALA A 50 -5.01 -1.60 5.95
C ALA A 50 -3.61 -1.38 6.51
N GLY A 51 -2.80 -2.45 6.57
CA GLY A 51 -1.48 -2.36 7.17
C GLY A 51 -0.53 -1.42 6.41
N ALA A 52 -0.51 -1.52 5.08
CA ALA A 52 0.42 -0.76 4.24
C ALA A 52 -0.26 0.27 3.33
N LEU A 53 -1.29 -0.12 2.59
CA LEU A 53 -1.85 0.71 1.52
C LEU A 53 -3.38 0.67 1.46
N GLU A 54 -3.98 1.84 1.37
CA GLU A 54 -5.39 2.04 1.04
C GLU A 54 -5.52 2.64 -0.37
N ASN A 55 -6.29 1.97 -1.23
CA ASN A 55 -6.51 2.40 -2.61
C ASN A 55 -7.99 2.68 -2.89
N TYR A 56 -8.30 3.94 -3.13
CA TYR A 56 -9.58 4.46 -3.60
C TYR A 56 -9.52 4.91 -5.08
N GLY A 57 -8.32 5.16 -5.62
CA GLY A 57 -8.07 5.53 -7.02
C GLY A 57 -7.67 4.35 -7.91
N ALA A 58 -6.71 4.57 -8.81
CA ALA A 58 -6.12 3.56 -9.67
C ALA A 58 -4.74 3.15 -9.16
N LEU A 59 -4.51 1.85 -9.01
CA LEU A 59 -3.27 1.27 -8.49
C LEU A 59 -2.71 0.20 -9.43
N THR A 60 -1.44 0.36 -9.80
CA THR A 60 -0.66 -0.70 -10.45
C THR A 60 0.50 -1.10 -9.54
N ILE A 61 0.64 -2.39 -9.27
CA ILE A 61 1.76 -2.98 -8.53
C ILE A 61 2.44 -4.00 -9.41
N ASP A 62 3.73 -3.84 -9.65
CA ASP A 62 4.54 -4.77 -10.42
C ASP A 62 5.86 -5.09 -9.70
N GLN A 63 6.30 -6.35 -9.75
CA GLN A 63 7.61 -6.78 -9.21
C GLN A 63 7.88 -6.32 -7.77
N SER A 64 6.85 -6.24 -6.94
CA SER A 64 6.96 -5.65 -5.61
C SER A 64 6.64 -6.68 -4.52
N THR A 65 7.16 -6.42 -3.32
CA THR A 65 6.95 -7.29 -2.15
C THR A 65 6.26 -6.50 -1.05
N PHE A 66 5.14 -7.01 -0.56
CA PHE A 66 4.47 -6.54 0.64
C PHE A 66 4.68 -7.57 1.75
N THR A 67 5.43 -7.23 2.80
CA THR A 67 5.82 -8.18 3.86
C THR A 67 5.55 -7.64 5.25
N ASP A 68 5.08 -8.49 6.17
CA ASP A 68 4.96 -8.15 7.60
C ASP A 68 4.12 -6.88 7.87
N ASN A 69 3.11 -6.61 7.05
CA ASN A 69 2.18 -5.50 7.29
C ASN A 69 0.97 -5.99 8.10
N SER A 70 0.46 -5.15 9.00
CA SER A 70 -0.65 -5.49 9.90
C SER A 70 -1.76 -4.45 9.94
N ALA A 71 -3.01 -4.86 9.77
CA ALA A 71 -4.17 -4.01 10.00
C ALA A 71 -4.83 -4.35 11.34
N SER A 72 -5.20 -3.38 12.16
CA SER A 72 -5.95 -3.62 13.41
C SER A 72 -7.46 -3.57 13.24
N GLY A 73 -7.94 -2.91 12.17
CA GLY A 73 -9.35 -2.76 11.81
C GLY A 73 -9.84 -3.79 10.78
N GLY A 74 -9.02 -4.77 10.41
CA GLY A 74 -9.46 -5.99 9.74
C GLY A 74 -9.79 -5.93 8.25
N LYS A 75 -9.62 -4.80 7.54
CA LYS A 75 -10.03 -4.73 6.12
C LYS A 75 -9.00 -5.31 5.15
N GLY A 76 -7.71 -5.27 5.47
CA GLY A 76 -6.67 -5.91 4.64
C GLY A 76 -5.28 -5.82 5.25
N GLY A 77 -4.62 -6.96 5.49
CA GLY A 77 -3.36 -6.98 6.23
C GLY A 77 -2.23 -6.15 5.59
N ALA A 78 -2.15 -6.12 4.27
CA ALA A 78 -1.26 -5.21 3.54
C ALA A 78 -2.03 -4.14 2.77
N LEU A 79 -3.00 -4.57 1.98
CA LEU A 79 -3.66 -3.75 0.99
C LEU A 79 -5.17 -3.84 1.19
N TYR A 80 -5.81 -2.68 1.23
CA TYR A 80 -7.25 -2.54 1.04
C TYR A 80 -7.51 -1.73 -0.22
N THR A 81 -8.45 -2.16 -1.05
CA THR A 81 -8.84 -1.42 -2.25
C THR A 81 -10.36 -1.34 -2.39
N SER A 82 -10.85 -0.15 -2.69
CA SER A 82 -12.19 0.11 -3.23
C SER A 82 -12.14 0.73 -4.64
N GLY A 83 -10.95 1.08 -5.12
CA GLY A 83 -10.70 1.52 -6.49
C GLY A 83 -10.23 0.39 -7.42
N THR A 84 -9.65 0.74 -8.56
CA THR A 84 -9.09 -0.26 -9.50
C THR A 84 -7.69 -0.68 -9.08
N VAL A 85 -7.41 -1.97 -9.22
CA VAL A 85 -6.10 -2.53 -8.89
C VAL A 85 -5.64 -3.51 -9.96
N THR A 86 -4.39 -3.40 -10.38
CA THR A 86 -3.68 -4.41 -11.16
C THR A 86 -2.41 -4.80 -10.41
N ILE A 87 -2.23 -6.11 -10.19
CA ILE A 87 -1.06 -6.64 -9.47
C ILE A 87 -0.43 -7.72 -10.34
N THR A 88 0.85 -7.54 -10.68
CA THR A 88 1.62 -8.50 -11.48
C THR A 88 2.95 -8.80 -10.81
N ARG A 89 3.37 -10.07 -10.89
CA ARG A 89 4.72 -10.52 -10.46
C ARG A 89 5.12 -10.04 -9.07
N SER A 90 4.17 -9.96 -8.15
CA SER A 90 4.35 -9.37 -6.83
C SER A 90 4.01 -10.38 -5.74
N SER A 91 4.59 -10.21 -4.57
CA SER A 91 4.45 -11.13 -3.43
C SER A 91 3.83 -10.42 -2.23
N PHE A 92 2.91 -11.10 -1.54
CA PHE A 92 2.29 -10.63 -0.30
C PHE A 92 2.53 -11.70 0.77
N LEU A 93 3.52 -11.45 1.63
CA LEU A 93 4.03 -12.41 2.62
C LEU A 93 3.71 -11.91 4.02
N THR A 94 3.34 -12.82 4.93
CA THR A 94 3.26 -12.55 6.39
C THR A 94 2.43 -11.32 6.78
N ASN A 95 1.45 -10.92 5.97
CA ASN A 95 0.58 -9.79 6.28
C ASN A 95 -0.66 -10.27 7.06
N SER A 96 -1.07 -9.54 8.09
CA SER A 96 -2.21 -9.91 8.96
C SER A 96 -3.27 -8.81 9.00
N ALA A 97 -4.53 -9.19 8.81
CA ALA A 97 -5.68 -8.34 9.12
C ALA A 97 -6.17 -8.59 10.56
#